data_AF-A0A418VMP9-F1
#
_entry.id   AF-A0A418VMP9-F1
#
_cell.length_a   1.000
_cell.length_b   1.000
_cell.length_c   1.000
_cell.angle_alpha   90.00
_cell.angle_beta   90.00
_cell.angle_gamma   90.00
#
_symmetry.space_group_name_H-M   'P 1'
#
loop_
_entity.id
_entity.type
_entity.pdbx_description
1 polymer ?
#
loop_
_entity_poly.entity_id
_entity_poly.type
_entity_poly.pdbx_seq_one_letter_code
_entity_poly.pdbx_strand_id
1 'polypeptide(L)'
;MSGRNFSLTDRLSLFIDQQVEDGRHQNASEVVREALRRYQDDLDAERASLAAIEAVADRGIAAMERGEFRLVTGAEDRGALLGDLNRRAAERAAVAA
;
A
#
# COMPACT_ATOMS: atom_id res chain seq x y z
N MET A 1 -24.70 22.30 6.57
CA MET A 1 -23.76 21.40 7.28
C MET A 1 -23.94 21.59 8.77
N SER A 2 -23.82 20.52 9.56
CA SER A 2 -23.75 20.62 11.03
C SER A 2 -22.27 20.65 11.46
N GLY A 3 -21.91 21.60 12.31
CA GLY A 3 -20.56 21.72 12.87
C GLY A 3 -20.36 20.76 14.05
N ARG A 4 -19.11 20.36 14.28
CA ARG A 4 -18.66 19.69 15.50
C ARG A 4 -17.50 20.48 16.08
N ASN A 5 -17.46 20.62 17.40
CA ASN A 5 -16.36 21.27 18.11
C ASN A 5 -15.41 20.20 18.68
N PHE A 6 -14.12 20.47 18.59
CA PHE A 6 -13.07 19.58 19.06
C PHE A 6 -12.01 20.41 19.78
N SER A 7 -11.43 19.86 20.83
CA SER A 7 -10.24 20.45 21.44
C SER A 7 -9.03 20.12 20.58
N LEU A 8 -8.20 21.13 20.32
CA LEU A 8 -6.94 20.98 19.60
C LEU A 8 -5.79 21.22 20.56
N THR A 9 -4.66 20.57 20.29
CA THR A 9 -3.40 20.95 20.93
C THR A 9 -2.88 22.24 20.30
N ASP A 10 -2.07 23.00 21.03
CA ASP A 10 -1.47 24.25 20.55
C ASP A 10 -0.75 24.08 19.21
N ARG A 11 -0.06 22.94 19.04
CA ARG A 11 0.62 22.59 17.78
C ARG A 11 -0.34 22.49 16.60
N LEU A 12 -1.52 21.88 16.79
CA LEU A 12 -2.50 21.72 15.71
C LEU A 12 -3.24 23.03 15.43
N SER A 13 -3.53 23.82 16.46
CA SER A 13 -4.09 25.16 16.29
C SER A 13 -3.15 26.05 15.46
N LEU A 14 -1.86 26.09 15.83
CA LEU A 14 -0.85 26.87 15.09
C LEU A 14 -0.71 26.41 13.64
N PHE A 15 -0.74 25.10 13.39
CA PHE A 15 -0.72 24.57 12.02
C PHE A 15 -1.93 25.04 11.21
N ILE A 16 -3.13 25.00 11.79
CA ILE A 16 -4.35 25.46 11.13
C ILE A 16 -4.25 26.95 10.81
N ASP A 17 -3.81 27.77 11.77
CA ASP A 17 -3.67 29.22 11.58
C ASP A 17 -2.72 29.53 10.43
N GLN A 18 -1.55 28.86 10.38
CA GLN A 18 -0.59 28.98 9.26
C GLN A 18 -1.21 28.62 7.91
N GLN A 19 -1.99 27.53 7.83
CA GLN A 19 -2.63 27.14 6.57
C GLN A 19 -3.68 28.14 6.05
N VAL A 20 -4.29 28.91 6.96
CA VAL A 20 -5.23 29.98 6.62
C VAL A 20 -4.47 31.26 6.25
N GLU A 21 -3.45 31.63 7.03
CA GLU A 21 -2.58 32.79 6.78
C GLU A 21 -1.86 32.69 5.43
N ASP A 22 -1.38 31.49 5.06
CA ASP A 22 -0.76 31.21 3.76
C ASP A 22 -1.77 31.30 2.58
N GLY A 23 -3.05 31.51 2.86
CA GLY A 23 -4.12 31.61 1.86
C GLY A 23 -4.48 30.28 1.19
N ARG A 24 -3.88 29.17 1.63
CA ARG A 24 -4.18 27.82 1.09
C ARG A 24 -5.62 27.39 1.42
N HIS A 25 -6.17 27.87 2.53
CA HIS A 25 -7.54 27.63 2.94
C HIS A 25 -8.19 28.92 3.44
N GLN A 26 -9.49 29.09 3.22
CA GLN A 26 -10.21 30.30 3.64
C GLN A 26 -10.50 30.33 5.15
N ASN A 27 -10.53 29.17 5.79
CA ASN A 27 -10.84 29.04 7.21
C ASN A 27 -10.38 27.69 7.79
N ALA A 28 -10.32 27.62 9.11
CA ALA A 28 -9.95 26.43 9.86
C ALA A 28 -10.79 25.19 9.50
N SER A 29 -12.08 25.38 9.23
CA SER A 29 -12.96 24.25 8.90
C SER A 29 -12.61 23.59 7.56
N GLU A 30 -12.05 24.34 6.61
CA GLU A 30 -11.54 23.78 5.35
C GLU A 30 -10.27 22.97 5.56
N VAL A 31 -9.33 23.48 6.36
CA VAL A 31 -8.10 22.77 6.73
C VAL A 31 -8.44 21.42 7.37
N VAL A 32 -9.34 21.43 8.36
CA VAL A 32 -9.75 20.22 9.08
C VAL A 32 -10.46 19.23 8.15
N ARG A 33 -11.36 19.71 7.27
CA ARG A 33 -12.04 18.82 6.31
C ARG A 33 -11.06 18.16 5.35
N GLU A 34 -10.08 18.91 4.85
CA GLU A 34 -9.06 18.37 3.97
C GLU A 34 -8.17 17.36 4.69
N ALA A 35 -7.72 17.68 5.91
CA ALA A 35 -6.93 16.76 6.73
C ALA A 35 -7.68 15.46 7.01
N LEU A 36 -8.99 15.53 7.33
CA LEU A 36 -9.82 14.35 7.57
C LEU A 36 -10.07 13.53 6.30
N ARG A 37 -10.24 14.18 5.14
CA ARG A 37 -10.35 13.46 3.86
C ARG A 37 -9.08 12.68 3.56
N ARG A 38 -7.91 13.31 3.66
CA ARG A 38 -6.62 12.63 3.44
C ARG A 38 -6.42 11.48 4.43
N TYR A 39 -6.75 11.70 5.71
CA TYR A 39 -6.68 10.63 6.70
C TYR A 39 -7.62 9.46 6.36
N GLN A 40 -8.82 9.74 5.85
CA GLN A 40 -9.73 8.70 5.40
C GLN A 40 -9.15 7.95 4.18
N ASP A 41 -8.60 8.65 3.19
CA ASP A 41 -7.96 8.06 2.03
C ASP A 41 -6.77 7.18 2.42
N ASP A 42 -5.96 7.63 3.39
CA ASP A 42 -4.83 6.86 3.95
C ASP A 42 -5.30 5.57 4.63
N LEU A 43 -6.36 5.65 5.45
CA LEU A 43 -6.96 4.47 6.09
C LEU A 43 -7.54 3.49 5.07
N ASP A 44 -8.11 3.99 3.98
CA ASP A 44 -8.67 3.17 2.91
C ASP A 44 -7.56 2.47 2.12
N ALA A 45 -6.46 3.18 1.85
CA ALA A 45 -5.27 2.63 1.22
C ALA A 45 -4.58 1.56 2.09
N GLU A 46 -4.47 1.79 3.40
CA GLU A 46 -3.92 0.82 4.35
C GLU A 46 -4.73 -0.49 4.34
N ARG A 47 -6.07 -0.39 4.41
CA ARG A 47 -6.95 -1.57 4.34
C ARG A 47 -6.82 -2.30 3.00
N ALA A 48 -6.73 -1.58 1.89
CA ALA A 48 -6.55 -2.18 0.57
C ALA A 48 -5.19 -2.90 0.47
N SER A 49 -4.11 -2.32 1.03
CA SER A 49 -2.80 -2.95 1.08
C SER A 49 -2.82 -4.24 1.89
N LEU A 50 -3.45 -4.24 3.07
CA LEU A 50 -3.59 -5.43 3.90
C LEU A 50 -4.38 -6.52 3.17
N ALA A 51 -5.53 -6.18 2.59
CA ALA A 51 -6.34 -7.14 1.82
C ALA A 51 -5.57 -7.74 0.64
N ALA A 52 -4.72 -6.94 -0.04
CA ALA A 52 -3.87 -7.44 -1.12
C ALA A 52 -2.80 -8.43 -0.62
N ILE A 53 -2.19 -8.16 0.54
CA ILE A 53 -1.22 -9.06 1.17
C ILE A 53 -1.90 -10.36 1.58
N GLU A 54 -3.05 -10.29 2.24
CA GLU A 54 -3.86 -11.47 2.64
C GLU A 54 -4.21 -12.31 1.41
N ALA A 55 -4.71 -11.70 0.33
CA ALA A 55 -5.04 -12.41 -0.90
C ALA A 55 -3.83 -13.05 -1.61
N VAL A 56 -2.63 -12.48 -1.48
CA VAL A 56 -1.39 -13.11 -1.98
C VAL A 56 -1.00 -14.29 -1.10
N ALA A 57 -1.07 -14.14 0.22
CA ALA A 57 -0.76 -15.20 1.17
C ALA A 57 -1.70 -16.40 1.01
N ASP A 58 -3.01 -16.17 0.93
CA ASP A 58 -4.01 -17.21 0.75
C ASP A 58 -3.79 -17.99 -0.56
N ARG A 59 -3.49 -17.29 -1.65
CA ARG A 59 -3.12 -17.93 -2.91
C ARG A 59 -1.86 -18.79 -2.79
N GLY A 60 -0.85 -18.31 -2.06
CA GLY A 60 0.38 -19.04 -1.80
C GLY A 60 0.13 -20.30 -0.97
N ILE A 61 -0.63 -20.18 0.12
CA ILE A 61 -1.01 -21.30 0.99
C ILE A 61 -1.77 -22.35 0.19
N ALA A 62 -2.80 -21.95 -0.56
CA ALA A 62 -3.58 -22.86 -1.38
C ALA A 62 -2.72 -23.56 -2.46
N ALA A 63 -1.75 -22.86 -3.05
CA ALA A 63 -0.80 -23.47 -3.99
C ALA A 63 0.08 -24.52 -3.29
N MET A 64 0.58 -24.22 -2.09
CA MET A 64 1.37 -25.18 -1.30
C MET A 64 0.55 -26.43 -0.94
N GLU A 65 -0.71 -26.26 -0.54
CA GLU A 65 -1.63 -27.38 -0.24
C GLU A 65 -1.88 -28.29 -1.45
N ARG A 66 -1.89 -27.72 -2.67
CA ARG A 66 -1.99 -28.48 -3.93
C ARG A 66 -0.65 -29.11 -4.38
N GLY A 67 0.45 -28.88 -3.66
CA GLY A 67 1.78 -29.33 -4.07
C GLY A 67 2.41 -28.47 -5.17
N GLU A 68 1.85 -27.29 -5.47
CA GLU A 68 2.36 -26.34 -6.46
C GLU A 68 3.51 -25.49 -5.88
N PHE A 69 4.54 -26.17 -5.37
CA PHE A 69 5.73 -25.53 -4.84
C PHE A 69 6.99 -26.26 -5.29
N ARG A 70 8.12 -25.57 -5.22
CA ARG A 70 9.44 -26.18 -5.39
C ARG A 70 10.25 -26.00 -4.13
N LEU A 71 10.62 -27.11 -3.51
CA LEU A 71 11.52 -27.10 -2.36
C LEU A 71 12.93 -26.72 -2.83
N VAL A 72 13.58 -25.79 -2.12
CA VAL A 72 14.95 -25.35 -2.39
C VAL A 72 15.72 -25.47 -1.09
N THR A 73 16.57 -26.50 -0.99
CA THR A 73 17.29 -26.85 0.24
C THR A 73 18.80 -26.59 0.15
N GLY A 74 19.31 -26.29 -1.06
CA GLY A 74 20.74 -26.09 -1.27
C GLY A 74 21.11 -25.35 -2.55
N ALA A 75 22.42 -25.23 -2.77
CA ALA A 75 22.98 -24.52 -3.92
C ALA A 75 22.59 -25.16 -5.26
N GLU A 76 22.47 -26.48 -5.31
CA GLU A 76 22.06 -27.23 -6.50
C GLU A 76 20.60 -26.93 -6.87
N ASP A 77 19.67 -27.07 -5.91
CA ASP A 77 18.25 -26.75 -6.11
C ASP A 77 18.05 -25.30 -6.58
N ARG A 78 18.80 -24.38 -5.97
CA ARG A 78 18.78 -22.96 -6.33
C ARG A 78 19.30 -22.73 -7.75
N GLY A 79 20.38 -23.40 -8.14
CA GLY A 79 20.92 -23.33 -9.49
C GLY A 79 19.92 -23.82 -10.53
N ALA A 80 19.26 -24.95 -10.25
CA ALA A 80 18.21 -25.50 -11.11
C ALA A 80 17.01 -24.53 -11.24
N LEU A 81 16.56 -23.93 -10.13
CA LEU A 81 15.48 -22.94 -10.14
C LEU A 81 15.84 -21.71 -10.98
N LEU A 82 17.03 -21.13 -10.76
CA LEU A 82 17.47 -19.96 -11.53
C LEU A 82 17.62 -20.27 -13.03
N GLY A 83 18.12 -21.46 -13.37
CA GLY A 83 18.21 -21.92 -14.75
C GLY A 83 16.83 -22.01 -15.42
N ASP A 84 15.83 -22.57 -14.74
CA ASP A 84 14.44 -22.61 -15.22
C ASP A 84 13.86 -21.20 -15.43
N LEU A 85 14.01 -20.32 -14.42
CA LEU A 85 13.50 -18.95 -14.49
C LEU A 85 14.13 -18.16 -15.64
N ASN A 86 15.44 -18.28 -15.84
CA ASN A 86 16.14 -17.61 -16.94
C ASN A 86 15.66 -18.12 -18.31
N ARG A 87 15.45 -19.44 -18.45
CA ARG A 87 14.90 -20.03 -19.69
C ARG A 87 13.52 -19.47 -20.01
N ARG A 88 12.61 -19.47 -19.03
CA ARG A 88 11.25 -18.94 -19.17
C ARG A 88 11.23 -17.45 -19.50
N ALA A 89 12.14 -16.67 -18.91
CA ALA A 89 12.27 -15.26 -19.22
C ALA A 89 12.72 -15.03 -20.68
N ALA A 90 13.70 -15.81 -21.16
CA ALA A 90 14.17 -15.74 -22.54
C ALA A 90 13.07 -16.13 -23.56
N GLU A 91 12.30 -17.18 -23.28
CA GLU A 91 11.16 -17.60 -24.11
C GLU A 91 10.11 -16.50 -24.23
N ARG A 92 9.75 -15.84 -23.11
CA ARG A 92 8.81 -14.71 -23.12
C ARG A 92 9.34 -13.51 -23.91
N ALA A 93 10.63 -13.20 -23.77
CA ALA A 93 11.26 -12.11 -24.50
C ALA A 93 11.26 -12.38 -26.02
N ALA A 94 11.48 -13.63 -26.42
CA ALA A 94 11.45 -14.03 -27.83
C ALA A 94 10.03 -13.98 -28.44
N VAL A 95 8.98 -14.23 -27.63
CA VAL A 95 7.57 -14.12 -28.08
C VAL A 95 7.10 -12.67 -28.18
N ALA A 96 7.72 -11.75 -27.43
CA ALA A 96 7.36 -10.33 -27.43
C ALA A 96 8.11 -9.48 -28.48
N ALA A 97 9.04 -10.08 -29.22
CA ALA A 97 9.85 -9.45 -30.28
C ALA A 97 9.29 -9.77 -31.67
#